data_AF-A0A800G6F5-F1
#
_entry.id   AF-A0A800G6F5-F1
#
_cell.length_a   1.000
_cell.length_b   1.000
_cell.length_c   1.000
_cell.angle_alpha   90.00
_cell.angle_beta   90.00
_cell.angle_gamma   90.00
#
_symmetry.space_group_name_H-M   'P 1'
#
loop_
_entity.id
_entity.type
_entity.pdbx_description
1 polymer ?
#
loop_
_entity_poly.entity_id
_entity_poly.type
_entity_poly.pdbx_seq_one_letter_code
_entity_poly.pdbx_strand_id
1 'polypeptide(L)'
;MTVYSSRESMLAALGSLLSGVSRVDAGTVELVRSLGPKVVSSADLMQYATHQWTPEQLDDHRVTADKLGQIVNETFGYVGKHRAEGINEFQVAEFIRNRFAEEEIQSPDGPIVAVNSNASDPHYEPSAVQHSPIKQGDWLLIDLWAKGVADGCVYADITWVAYVGETVPAAAPTRDL
;
A
#
# COMPACT_ATOMS: atom_id res chain seq x y z
N MET A 1 39.16 0.52 10.25
CA MET A 1 38.37 -0.24 9.26
C MET A 1 36.93 -0.29 9.75
N THR A 2 35.96 0.05 8.90
CA THR A 2 34.52 0.06 9.23
C THR A 2 33.84 -1.07 8.49
N VAL A 3 33.02 -1.84 9.19
CA VAL A 3 32.28 -2.98 8.62
C VAL A 3 30.79 -2.69 8.77
N TYR A 4 30.05 -2.80 7.67
CA TYR A 4 28.61 -2.61 7.65
C TYR A 4 27.91 -3.95 7.96
N SER A 5 26.93 -3.92 8.84
CA SER A 5 26.12 -5.09 9.20
C SER A 5 24.65 -4.71 9.22
N SER A 6 23.82 -5.54 8.58
CA SER A 6 22.36 -5.39 8.61
C SER A 6 21.77 -5.54 10.01
N ARG A 7 22.53 -6.10 10.96
CA ARG A 7 22.13 -6.30 12.35
C ARG A 7 22.36 -5.09 13.26
N GLU A 8 23.29 -4.18 12.93
CA GLU A 8 23.48 -2.94 13.71
C GLU A 8 22.37 -1.92 13.42
N SER A 9 21.85 -1.87 12.20
CA SER A 9 20.58 -1.21 11.86
C SER A 9 19.42 -1.68 12.74
N MET A 10 19.52 -2.91 13.20
CA MET A 10 18.49 -3.69 13.89
C MET A 10 18.58 -3.60 15.42
N LEU A 11 19.67 -3.05 15.95
CA LEU A 11 19.83 -2.83 17.39
C LEU A 11 19.24 -1.49 17.83
N ALA A 12 19.16 -0.50 16.94
CA ALA A 12 18.50 0.79 17.20
C ALA A 12 16.98 0.75 16.95
N ALA A 13 16.52 -0.14 16.06
CA ALA A 13 15.10 -0.40 15.80
C ALA A 13 14.81 -1.89 16.01
N LEU A 14 14.30 -2.23 17.19
CA LEU A 14 13.65 -3.51 17.56
C LEU A 14 14.32 -4.79 16.99
N GLY A 15 14.99 -5.53 17.86
CA GLY A 15 15.68 -6.78 17.54
C GLY A 15 14.97 -7.69 16.52
N SER A 16 15.74 -8.17 15.55
CA SER A 16 15.42 -9.27 14.62
C SER A 16 14.20 -9.16 13.69
N LEU A 17 13.50 -8.02 13.56
CA LEU A 17 12.24 -7.98 12.78
C LEU A 17 12.34 -7.86 11.24
N LEU A 18 13.47 -7.44 10.65
CA LEU A 18 13.68 -7.46 9.18
C LEU A 18 14.35 -8.77 8.72
N SER A 19 13.57 -9.84 8.70
CA SER A 19 14.02 -11.21 8.35
C SER A 19 14.65 -11.34 6.95
N GLY A 20 14.34 -10.44 6.01
CA GLY A 20 14.88 -10.48 4.65
C GLY A 20 16.36 -10.11 4.51
N VAL A 21 16.90 -9.30 5.45
CA VAL A 21 18.24 -8.71 5.34
C VAL A 21 19.19 -9.05 6.49
N SER A 22 18.67 -9.48 7.65
CA SER A 22 19.49 -9.87 8.80
C SER A 22 19.96 -11.33 8.72
N ARG A 23 21.08 -11.58 8.03
CA ARG A 23 21.61 -12.93 7.79
C ARG A 23 22.78 -13.35 8.69
N VAL A 24 23.38 -12.41 9.42
CA VAL A 24 24.56 -12.67 10.26
C VAL A 24 24.13 -12.74 11.73
N ASP A 25 24.50 -13.82 12.42
CA ASP A 25 24.17 -14.03 13.83
C ASP A 25 24.99 -13.13 14.76
N ALA A 26 24.60 -13.09 16.04
CA ALA A 26 25.25 -12.27 17.05
C ALA A 26 26.70 -12.64 17.32
N GLY A 27 27.00 -13.93 17.40
CA GLY A 27 28.34 -14.42 17.71
C GLY A 27 29.32 -14.02 16.62
N THR A 28 28.91 -14.11 15.35
CA THR A 28 29.72 -13.65 14.22
C THR A 28 29.96 -12.13 14.26
N VAL A 29 28.95 -11.33 14.62
CA VAL A 29 29.12 -9.87 14.78
C VAL A 29 30.11 -9.54 15.91
N GLU A 30 29.99 -10.20 17.07
CA GLU A 30 30.93 -9.98 18.19
C GLU A 30 32.34 -10.44 17.86
N LEU A 31 32.49 -11.58 17.15
CA LEU A 31 33.78 -12.04 16.67
C LEU A 31 34.43 -10.99 15.77
N VAL A 32 33.69 -10.43 14.81
CA VAL A 32 34.20 -9.35 13.94
C VAL A 32 34.59 -8.13 14.76
N ARG A 33 33.78 -7.69 15.73
CA ARG A 33 34.13 -6.56 16.62
C ARG A 33 35.41 -6.83 17.42
N SER A 34 35.62 -8.06 17.89
CA SER A 34 36.82 -8.43 18.67
C SER A 34 38.12 -8.28 17.88
N LEU A 35 38.05 -8.27 16.54
CA LEU A 35 39.20 -8.09 15.65
C LEU A 35 39.58 -6.59 15.44
N GLY A 36 38.90 -5.67 16.12
CA GLY A 36 39.18 -4.22 16.09
C GLY A 36 38.40 -3.32 15.11
N PRO A 37 37.60 -3.78 14.12
CA PRO A 37 36.78 -2.87 13.33
C PRO A 37 35.56 -2.36 14.10
N LYS A 38 35.11 -1.14 13.75
CA LYS A 38 33.80 -0.63 14.18
C LYS A 38 32.72 -1.23 13.27
N VAL A 39 31.82 -2.00 13.84
CA VAL A 39 30.63 -2.49 13.13
C VAL A 39 29.54 -1.43 13.24
N VAL A 40 28.89 -1.11 12.12
CA VAL A 40 27.79 -0.12 12.03
C VAL A 40 26.64 -0.64 11.18
N SER A 41 25.50 0.02 11.26
CA SER A 41 24.31 -0.28 10.44
C SER A 41 24.61 -0.26 8.96
N SER A 42 24.12 -1.26 8.22
CA SER A 42 24.13 -1.26 6.75
C SER A 42 22.86 -0.69 6.12
N ALA A 43 21.89 -0.20 6.90
CA ALA A 43 20.58 0.23 6.36
C ALA A 43 20.72 1.30 5.28
N ASP A 44 21.41 2.41 5.57
CA ASP A 44 21.58 3.51 4.63
C ASP A 44 22.34 3.07 3.38
N LEU A 45 23.36 2.22 3.54
CA LEU A 45 24.13 1.68 2.43
C LEU A 45 23.26 0.79 1.53
N MET A 46 22.42 -0.06 2.11
CA MET A 46 21.49 -0.91 1.36
C MET A 46 20.45 -0.07 0.63
N GLN A 47 19.84 0.90 1.31
CA GLN A 47 18.88 1.81 0.68
C GLN A 47 19.51 2.59 -0.47
N TYR A 48 20.69 3.18 -0.24
CA TYR A 48 21.43 3.91 -1.27
C TYR A 48 21.80 3.00 -2.45
N ALA A 49 22.26 1.77 -2.20
CA ALA A 49 22.73 0.90 -3.27
C ALA A 49 21.59 0.25 -4.09
N THR A 50 20.40 0.03 -3.50
CA THR A 50 19.36 -0.79 -4.15
C THR A 50 17.99 -0.12 -4.30
N HIS A 51 17.74 1.02 -3.67
CA HIS A 51 16.42 1.68 -3.68
C HIS A 51 16.44 3.11 -4.25
N GLN A 52 17.49 3.47 -5.00
CA GLN A 52 17.52 4.72 -5.75
C GLN A 52 16.72 4.57 -7.05
N TRP A 53 15.78 5.50 -7.25
CA TRP A 53 15.03 5.57 -8.49
C TRP A 53 15.83 6.34 -9.54
N THR A 54 15.80 5.87 -10.78
CA THR A 54 16.24 6.67 -11.91
C THR A 54 15.25 7.83 -12.13
N PRO A 55 15.66 8.91 -12.85
CA PRO A 55 14.75 9.98 -13.22
C PRO A 55 13.50 9.49 -13.95
N GLU A 56 13.63 8.47 -14.81
CA GLU A 56 12.53 7.87 -15.55
C GLU A 56 11.56 7.10 -14.64
N GLN A 57 12.08 6.36 -13.66
CA GLN A 57 11.25 5.68 -12.65
C GLN A 57 10.48 6.69 -11.78
N LEU A 58 11.10 7.81 -11.42
CA LEU A 58 10.44 8.87 -10.66
C LEU A 58 9.35 9.57 -11.49
N ASP A 59 9.59 9.80 -12.77
CA ASP A 59 8.61 10.41 -13.67
C ASP A 59 7.40 9.48 -13.87
N ASP A 60 7.64 8.20 -14.16
CA ASP A 60 6.59 7.18 -14.28
C ASP A 60 5.76 7.04 -13.00
N HIS A 61 6.41 7.02 -11.83
CA HIS A 61 5.72 6.99 -10.55
C HIS A 61 4.80 8.20 -10.36
N ARG A 62 5.26 9.40 -10.71
CA ARG A 62 4.44 10.63 -10.59
C ARG A 62 3.25 10.61 -11.53
N VAL A 63 3.46 10.23 -12.79
CA VAL A 63 2.38 10.07 -13.77
C VAL A 63 1.36 9.03 -13.28
N THR A 64 1.84 7.91 -12.74
CA THR A 64 0.96 6.87 -12.19
C THR A 64 0.21 7.37 -10.95
N ALA A 65 0.86 8.10 -10.04
CA ALA A 65 0.22 8.67 -8.86
C ALA A 65 -0.88 9.66 -9.25
N ASP A 66 -0.65 10.49 -10.27
CA ASP A 66 -1.66 11.42 -10.79
C ASP A 66 -2.87 10.65 -11.37
N LYS A 67 -2.62 9.57 -12.11
CA LYS A 67 -3.68 8.67 -12.61
C LYS A 67 -4.48 8.04 -11.49
N LEU A 68 -3.82 7.48 -10.46
CA LEU A 68 -4.52 6.92 -9.29
C LEU A 68 -5.38 7.99 -8.59
N GLY A 69 -4.87 9.21 -8.45
CA GLY A 69 -5.61 10.35 -7.91
C GLY A 69 -6.86 10.70 -8.73
N GLN A 70 -6.81 10.58 -10.05
CA GLN A 70 -7.99 10.77 -10.90
C GLN A 70 -8.98 9.62 -10.75
N ILE A 71 -8.50 8.38 -10.80
CA ILE A 71 -9.32 7.16 -10.71
C ILE A 71 -10.07 7.08 -9.38
N VAL A 72 -9.44 7.44 -8.26
CA VAL A 72 -10.13 7.42 -6.95
C VAL A 72 -11.27 8.44 -6.88
N ASN A 73 -11.08 9.62 -7.48
CA ASN A 73 -12.12 10.65 -7.57
C ASN A 73 -13.27 10.21 -8.49
N GLU A 74 -12.94 9.62 -9.65
CA GLU A 74 -13.92 9.01 -10.55
C GLU A 74 -14.71 7.90 -9.86
N THR A 75 -14.04 7.10 -9.02
CA THR A 75 -14.65 6.02 -8.25
C THR A 75 -15.63 6.55 -7.22
N PHE A 76 -15.29 7.64 -6.50
CA PHE A 76 -16.26 8.30 -5.63
C PHE A 76 -17.48 8.82 -6.40
N GLY A 77 -17.27 9.39 -7.59
CA GLY A 77 -18.35 9.78 -8.49
C GLY A 77 -19.22 8.59 -8.93
N TYR A 78 -18.58 7.47 -9.28
CA TYR A 78 -19.25 6.22 -9.65
C TYR A 78 -20.11 5.68 -8.51
N VAL A 79 -19.57 5.61 -7.28
CA VAL A 79 -20.31 5.19 -6.08
C VAL A 79 -21.50 6.11 -5.84
N GLY A 80 -21.27 7.43 -5.90
CA GLY A 80 -22.32 8.43 -5.72
C GLY A 80 -23.47 8.26 -6.72
N LYS A 81 -23.17 8.00 -7.99
CA LYS A 81 -24.16 7.82 -9.06
C LYS A 81 -24.99 6.54 -8.90
N HIS A 82 -24.35 5.43 -8.56
CA HIS A 82 -24.99 4.11 -8.57
C HIS A 82 -25.44 3.62 -7.18
N ARG A 83 -25.31 4.44 -6.13
CA ARG A 83 -25.73 4.06 -4.75
C ARG A 83 -27.18 3.60 -4.64
N ALA A 84 -28.08 4.14 -5.45
CA ALA A 84 -29.51 3.77 -5.45
C ALA A 84 -29.78 2.44 -6.18
N GLU A 85 -28.80 1.94 -6.95
CA GLU A 85 -28.90 0.73 -7.77
C GLU A 85 -28.45 -0.53 -7.00
N GLY A 86 -27.93 -0.36 -5.78
CA GLY A 86 -27.49 -1.48 -4.94
C GLY A 86 -26.12 -2.04 -5.32
N ILE A 87 -25.17 -1.16 -5.62
CA ILE A 87 -23.77 -1.56 -5.90
C ILE A 87 -23.08 -2.20 -4.69
N ASN A 88 -22.05 -3.00 -4.95
CA ASN A 88 -21.23 -3.65 -3.93
C ASN A 88 -19.72 -3.37 -4.10
N GLU A 89 -18.94 -3.74 -3.08
CA GLU A 89 -17.48 -3.59 -3.06
C GLU A 89 -16.80 -4.17 -4.31
N PHE A 90 -17.21 -5.36 -4.76
CA PHE A 90 -16.60 -6.04 -5.90
C PHE A 90 -16.85 -5.28 -7.22
N GLN A 91 -18.05 -4.78 -7.45
CA GLN A 91 -18.38 -4.00 -8.65
C GLN A 91 -17.58 -2.69 -8.74
N VAL A 92 -17.35 -2.06 -7.59
CA VAL A 92 -16.50 -0.85 -7.53
C VAL A 92 -15.03 -1.20 -7.74
N ALA A 93 -14.55 -2.34 -7.22
CA ALA A 93 -13.21 -2.82 -7.51
C ALA A 93 -13.02 -3.15 -9.00
N GLU A 94 -14.01 -3.76 -9.66
CA GLU A 94 -14.02 -3.99 -11.12
C GLU A 94 -14.02 -2.67 -11.90
N PHE A 95 -14.74 -1.65 -11.44
CA PHE A 95 -14.69 -0.32 -12.05
C PHE A 95 -13.26 0.25 -12.05
N ILE A 96 -12.56 0.19 -10.91
CA ILE A 96 -11.17 0.65 -10.82
C ILE A 96 -10.24 -0.18 -11.71
N ARG A 97 -10.39 -1.51 -11.73
CA ARG A 97 -9.58 -2.38 -12.61
C ARG A 97 -9.77 -2.06 -14.09
N ASN A 98 -10.99 -1.74 -14.52
CA ASN A 98 -11.24 -1.27 -15.88
C ASN A 98 -10.53 0.06 -16.15
N ARG A 99 -10.55 1.00 -15.19
CA ARG A 99 -9.81 2.26 -15.31
C ARG A 99 -8.29 2.06 -15.36
N PHE A 100 -7.74 1.11 -14.62
CA PHE A 100 -6.32 0.74 -14.74
C PHE A 100 -5.97 0.28 -16.16
N ALA A 101 -6.80 -0.58 -16.75
CA ALA A 101 -6.61 -1.05 -18.11
C ALA A 101 -6.71 0.08 -19.14
N GLU A 102 -7.68 0.98 -18.98
CA GLU A 102 -7.87 2.15 -19.86
C GLU A 102 -6.72 3.17 -19.76
N GLU A 103 -6.13 3.32 -18.57
CA GLU A 103 -4.98 4.20 -18.32
C GLU A 103 -3.62 3.53 -18.58
N GLU A 104 -3.60 2.28 -19.06
CA GLU A 104 -2.39 1.50 -19.33
C GLU A 104 -1.45 1.41 -18.11
N ILE A 105 -2.02 1.24 -16.92
CA ILE A 105 -1.29 0.99 -15.66
C ILE A 105 -1.66 -0.39 -15.13
N GLN A 106 -0.74 -1.03 -14.42
CA GLN A 106 -0.90 -2.41 -13.98
C GLN A 106 -0.75 -2.55 -12.46
N SER A 107 -1.53 -3.46 -11.92
CA SER A 107 -1.40 -3.97 -10.55
C SER A 107 -1.50 -5.50 -10.59
N PRO A 108 -0.70 -6.23 -9.79
CA PRO A 108 -0.79 -7.70 -9.73
C PRO A 108 -2.07 -8.14 -9.01
N ASP A 109 -2.50 -7.37 -8.02
CA ASP A 109 -3.58 -7.68 -7.09
C ASP A 109 -4.40 -6.41 -6.78
N GLY A 110 -5.56 -6.56 -6.13
CA GLY A 110 -6.40 -5.43 -5.73
C GLY A 110 -7.19 -4.81 -6.89
N PRO A 111 -7.71 -3.57 -6.73
CA PRO A 111 -7.64 -2.74 -5.52
C PRO A 111 -8.50 -3.29 -4.38
N ILE A 112 -8.30 -2.76 -3.18
CA ILE A 112 -9.20 -3.03 -2.04
C ILE A 112 -10.30 -1.98 -2.05
N VAL A 113 -11.54 -2.43 -2.08
CA VAL A 113 -12.71 -1.60 -1.82
C VAL A 113 -13.45 -2.23 -0.66
N ALA A 114 -13.55 -1.54 0.47
CA ALA A 114 -14.05 -2.12 1.70
C ALA A 114 -15.01 -1.16 2.42
N VAL A 115 -16.12 -1.69 2.94
CA VAL A 115 -17.05 -0.94 3.80
C VAL A 115 -17.01 -1.43 5.24
N ASN A 116 -17.13 -0.48 6.17
CA ASN A 116 -17.33 -0.74 7.59
C ASN A 116 -16.30 -1.73 8.19
N SER A 117 -16.76 -2.90 8.68
CA SER A 117 -15.89 -3.91 9.29
C SER A 117 -14.86 -4.49 8.32
N ASN A 118 -15.15 -4.54 7.02
CA ASN A 118 -14.21 -5.05 6.03
C ASN A 118 -12.99 -4.13 5.92
N ALA A 119 -13.17 -2.82 6.11
CA ALA A 119 -12.08 -1.86 6.13
C ALA A 119 -11.13 -2.00 7.34
N SER A 120 -11.48 -2.85 8.31
CA SER A 120 -10.61 -3.19 9.46
C SER A 120 -9.80 -4.47 9.25
N ASP A 121 -10.04 -5.21 8.16
CA ASP A 121 -9.29 -6.41 7.81
C ASP A 121 -8.20 -6.06 6.77
N PRO A 122 -6.90 -6.07 7.16
CA PRO A 122 -5.80 -5.71 6.26
C PRO A 122 -5.56 -6.75 5.15
N HIS A 123 -6.28 -7.88 5.17
CA HIS A 123 -6.22 -8.93 4.15
C HIS A 123 -7.51 -9.03 3.34
N TYR A 124 -8.40 -8.04 3.47
CA TYR A 124 -9.65 -8.02 2.73
C TYR A 124 -9.42 -7.62 1.27
N GLU A 125 -9.93 -8.44 0.35
CA GLU A 125 -10.08 -8.10 -1.06
C GLU A 125 -11.47 -8.55 -1.53
N PRO A 126 -12.31 -7.65 -2.07
CA PRO A 126 -13.64 -8.03 -2.50
C PRO A 126 -13.59 -8.91 -3.75
N SER A 127 -14.42 -9.95 -3.78
CA SER A 127 -14.55 -10.87 -4.90
C SER A 127 -16.00 -11.07 -5.32
N ALA A 128 -16.21 -11.72 -6.47
CA ALA A 128 -17.54 -12.06 -6.96
C ALA A 128 -18.37 -12.88 -5.95
N VAL A 129 -17.72 -13.62 -5.03
CA VAL A 129 -18.38 -14.46 -4.02
C VAL A 129 -18.31 -13.89 -2.60
N GLN A 130 -17.37 -12.99 -2.32
CA GLN A 130 -17.18 -12.35 -1.01
C GLN A 130 -17.15 -10.83 -1.16
N HIS A 131 -18.29 -10.20 -0.92
CA HIS A 131 -18.46 -8.75 -0.96
C HIS A 131 -19.68 -8.35 -0.13
N SER A 132 -19.77 -7.05 0.15
CA SER A 132 -20.84 -6.39 0.88
C SER A 132 -21.44 -5.30 0.02
N PRO A 133 -22.76 -5.06 0.12
CA PRO A 133 -23.40 -3.92 -0.52
C PRO A 133 -22.89 -2.61 0.08
N ILE A 134 -22.74 -1.58 -0.76
CA ILE A 134 -22.39 -0.22 -0.34
C ILE A 134 -23.69 0.57 -0.17
N LYS A 135 -23.92 1.09 1.04
CA LYS A 135 -25.17 1.74 1.44
C LYS A 135 -24.93 3.12 2.00
N GLN A 136 -26.00 3.92 2.01
CA GLN A 136 -25.98 5.19 2.72
C GLN A 136 -25.72 4.97 4.21
N GLY A 137 -24.76 5.73 4.75
CA GLY A 137 -24.26 5.59 6.12
C GLY A 137 -22.95 4.82 6.24
N ASP A 138 -22.47 4.18 5.17
CA ASP A 138 -21.26 3.36 5.23
C ASP A 138 -19.99 4.19 5.26
N TRP A 139 -19.00 3.70 6.01
CA TRP A 139 -17.60 4.09 5.87
C TRP A 139 -16.98 3.29 4.73
N LEU A 140 -16.51 3.97 3.68
CA LEU A 140 -15.88 3.37 2.52
C LEU A 140 -14.37 3.64 2.54
N LEU A 141 -13.58 2.58 2.38
CA LEU A 141 -12.14 2.62 2.16
C LEU A 141 -11.83 2.13 0.75
N ILE A 142 -10.97 2.85 0.04
CA ILE A 142 -10.41 2.44 -1.25
C ILE A 142 -8.89 2.49 -1.11
N ASP A 143 -8.25 1.34 -1.26
CA ASP A 143 -6.80 1.19 -1.33
C ASP A 143 -6.42 0.76 -2.74
N LEU A 144 -5.61 1.55 -3.43
CA LEU A 144 -5.28 1.30 -4.81
C LEU A 144 -3.82 1.63 -5.10
N TRP A 145 -3.14 0.68 -5.73
CA TRP A 145 -1.75 0.79 -6.14
C TRP A 145 -1.61 0.32 -7.58
N ALA A 146 -0.73 0.97 -8.33
CA ALA A 146 -0.40 0.57 -9.69
C ALA A 146 0.97 1.13 -10.08
N LYS A 147 1.51 0.63 -11.19
CA LYS A 147 2.71 1.15 -11.85
C LYS A 147 2.53 1.17 -13.37
N GLY A 148 3.42 1.84 -14.08
CA GLY A 148 3.52 1.71 -15.53
C GLY A 148 3.80 0.28 -16.01
N VAL A 149 3.59 0.04 -17.30
CA VAL A 149 3.78 -1.28 -17.93
C VAL A 149 5.23 -1.61 -18.27
N ALA A 150 6.12 -0.61 -18.31
CA ALA A 150 7.52 -0.83 -18.65
C ALA A 150 8.28 -1.56 -17.53
N ASP A 151 9.37 -2.22 -17.92
CA ASP A 151 10.25 -2.89 -16.98
C ASP A 151 10.90 -1.89 -16.03
N GLY A 152 10.89 -2.22 -14.73
CA GLY A 152 11.49 -1.37 -13.70
C GLY A 152 10.61 -0.21 -13.22
N CYS A 153 9.38 -0.04 -13.73
CA CYS A 153 8.42 0.92 -13.18
C CYS A 153 8.17 0.68 -11.68
N VAL A 154 7.95 1.77 -10.94
CA VAL A 154 7.77 1.76 -9.49
C VAL A 154 6.33 2.12 -9.13
N TYR A 155 5.74 1.40 -8.19
CA TYR A 155 4.36 1.61 -7.78
C TYR A 155 4.14 3.00 -7.18
N ALA A 156 3.03 3.62 -7.58
CA ALA A 156 2.31 4.55 -6.72
C ALA A 156 1.26 3.75 -5.93
N ASP A 157 1.04 4.16 -4.68
CA ASP A 157 0.18 3.46 -3.73
C ASP A 157 -0.52 4.51 -2.86
N ILE A 158 -1.85 4.53 -2.90
CA ILE A 158 -2.67 5.51 -2.20
C ILE A 158 -3.89 4.83 -1.58
N THR A 159 -4.23 5.28 -0.36
CA THR A 159 -5.47 4.89 0.31
C THR A 159 -6.32 6.13 0.57
N TRP A 160 -7.61 6.06 0.23
CA TRP A 160 -8.59 7.10 0.49
C TRP A 160 -9.80 6.55 1.20
N VAL A 161 -10.46 7.40 1.98
CA VAL A 161 -11.69 7.06 2.69
C VAL A 161 -12.79 8.07 2.37
N ALA A 162 -14.03 7.60 2.41
CA ALA A 162 -15.21 8.42 2.24
C ALA A 162 -16.33 7.92 3.16
N TYR A 163 -17.26 8.82 3.47
CA TYR A 163 -18.53 8.46 4.08
C TYR A 163 -19.62 8.51 3.01
N VAL A 164 -20.42 7.46 2.88
CA VAL A 164 -21.49 7.39 1.88
C VAL A 164 -22.71 8.14 2.41
N GLY A 165 -22.73 9.47 2.26
CA GLY A 165 -23.85 10.30 2.67
C GLY A 165 -23.55 11.79 2.58
N GLU A 166 -24.57 12.62 2.83
CA GLU A 166 -24.44 14.08 2.70
C GLU A 166 -23.75 14.74 3.91
N THR A 167 -23.81 14.10 5.08
CA THR A 167 -23.26 14.66 6.32
C THR A 167 -22.48 13.58 7.04
N VAL A 168 -21.18 13.83 7.26
CA VAL A 168 -20.32 12.96 8.05
C VAL A 168 -20.72 13.08 9.52
N PRO A 169 -21.02 11.97 10.22
CA PRO A 169 -21.34 12.00 11.64
C PRO A 169 -20.17 12.56 12.47
N ALA A 170 -20.49 13.24 13.57
CA ALA A 170 -19.47 13.84 14.45
C ALA A 170 -18.59 12.80 15.18
N ALA A 171 -19.01 11.54 15.21
CA ALA A 171 -18.25 10.41 15.73
C ALA A 171 -18.33 9.25 14.73
N ALA A 172 -17.24 8.47 14.61
CA ALA A 172 -17.24 7.27 13.78
C ALA A 172 -18.34 6.30 14.27
N PRO A 173 -19.05 5.62 13.36
CA PRO A 173 -20.05 4.63 13.74
C PRO A 173 -19.41 3.56 14.62
N THR A 174 -19.93 3.42 15.84
CA THR A 174 -19.49 2.39 16.79
C THR A 174 -19.98 1.03 16.32
N ARG A 175 -19.17 -0.02 16.47
CA ARG A 175 -19.62 -1.41 16.26
C ARG A 175 -20.82 -1.67 17.17
N ASP A 176 -21.98 -1.93 16.59
CA ASP A 176 -23.00 -2.73 17.26
C ASP A 176 -22.44 -4.17 17.31
N LEU A 177 -22.00 -4.58 18.51
CA LEU A 177 -21.52 -5.94 18.80
C LEU A 177 -22.70 -6.89 19.03
#